data_AF-A0A5W3FKN4-F1
#
_entry.id   AF-A0A5W3FKN4-F1
#
_cell.length_a   1.000
_cell.length_b   1.000
_cell.length_c   1.000
_cell.angle_alpha   90.00
_cell.angle_beta   90.00
_cell.angle_gamma   90.00
#
_symmetry.space_group_name_H-M   'P 1'
#
loop_
_entity.id
_entity.type
_entity.pdbx_description
1 polymer ?
#
loop_
_entity_poly.entity_id
_entity_poly.type
_entity_poly.pdbx_seq_one_letter_code
_entity_poly.pdbx_strand_id
1 'polypeptide(L)' 'MSKEKFERTKPHVNVGTIGHVDHGKTTLTAAI' A
#
# COMPACT_ATOMS: atom_id res chain seq x y z
N MET A 1 -7.27 -13.80 18.42
CA MET A 1 -8.23 -13.49 17.33
C MET A 1 -7.61 -14.00 16.03
N SER A 2 -8.18 -15.03 15.39
CA SER A 2 -7.71 -15.42 14.06
C SER A 2 -8.26 -14.43 13.04
N LYS A 3 -7.44 -13.98 12.09
CA LYS A 3 -7.94 -13.12 11.00
C LYS A 3 -8.87 -13.95 10.11
N GLU A 4 -9.98 -13.34 9.68
CA GLU A 4 -10.89 -13.96 8.73
C GLU A 4 -10.19 -14.26 7.40
N LYS A 5 -10.71 -15.25 6.66
CA LYS A 5 -10.20 -15.60 5.34
C LYS A 5 -10.47 -14.44 4.37
N PHE A 6 -9.42 -13.93 3.75
CA PHE A 6 -9.54 -12.85 2.77
C PHE A 6 -10.05 -13.39 1.43
N GLU A 7 -11.22 -12.93 1.00
CA GLU A 7 -11.80 -13.24 -0.31
C GLU A 7 -11.48 -12.11 -1.30
N ARG A 8 -10.80 -12.44 -2.40
CA ARG A 8 -10.38 -11.49 -3.45
C ARG A 8 -11.50 -11.24 -4.46
N THR A 9 -12.45 -10.38 -4.11
CA THR A 9 -13.59 -10.05 -4.99
C THR A 9 -13.31 -8.93 -6.00
N LYS A 10 -12.23 -8.16 -5.80
CA LYS A 10 -11.86 -7.01 -6.63
C LYS A 10 -10.56 -7.27 -7.41
N PRO A 11 -10.34 -6.60 -8.55
CA PRO A 11 -9.06 -6.59 -9.24
C PRO A 11 -7.92 -6.15 -8.31
N HIS A 12 -6.78 -6.82 -8.40
CA HIS A 12 -5.59 -6.54 -7.61
C HIS A 12 -4.55 -5.81 -8.45
N VAL A 13 -3.89 -4.81 -7.88
CA VAL A 13 -2.84 -4.04 -8.56
C VAL A 13 -1.63 -3.91 -7.64
N ASN A 14 -0.44 -4.09 -8.20
CA ASN A 14 0.83 -3.84 -7.52
C ASN A 14 1.26 -2.39 -7.78
N VAL A 15 1.43 -1.60 -6.73
CA VAL A 15 1.84 -0.18 -6.82
C VAL A 15 2.94 0.13 -5.81
N GLY A 16 3.69 1.20 -6.05
CA GLY A 16 4.72 1.69 -5.14
C GLY A 16 5.07 3.15 -5.39
N THR A 17 5.54 3.82 -4.34
CA THR A 17 5.96 5.23 -4.39
C THR A 17 7.47 5.32 -4.65
N ILE A 18 7.88 5.91 -5.78
CA ILE A 18 9.29 6.05 -6.20
C ILE A 18 9.72 7.52 -6.29
N GLY A 19 11.03 7.80 -6.29
CA GLY A 19 11.57 9.18 -6.40
C GLY A 19 12.80 9.48 -5.53
N HIS A 20 13.33 10.70 -5.63
CA HIS A 20 14.56 11.16 -4.95
C HIS A 20 14.45 11.14 -3.42
N VAL A 21 15.59 11.05 -2.70
CA VAL A 21 15.64 11.09 -1.23
C VAL A 21 14.94 12.36 -0.70
N ASP A 22 14.35 12.27 0.49
CA ASP A 22 13.64 13.38 1.17
C ASP A 22 12.40 13.96 0.47
N HIS A 23 11.95 13.43 -0.68
CA HIS A 23 10.70 13.83 -1.33
C HIS A 23 9.41 13.26 -0.67
N GLY A 24 9.50 12.74 0.55
CA GLY A 24 8.30 12.35 1.32
C GLY A 24 7.58 11.07 0.88
N LYS A 25 8.23 10.15 0.15
CA LYS A 25 7.63 8.88 -0.31
C LYS A 25 7.01 8.06 0.83
N THR A 26 7.72 7.95 1.97
CA THR A 26 7.24 7.21 3.14
C THR A 26 6.06 7.91 3.81
N THR A 27 6.13 9.24 3.95
CA THR A 27 5.05 10.05 4.53
C THR A 27 3.77 9.95 3.71
N LEU A 28 3.89 10.01 2.38
CA LEU A 28 2.76 9.83 1.48
C LEU A 28 2.13 8.44 1.62
N THR A 29 2.94 7.37 1.63
CA THR A 29 2.43 6.00 1.80
C THR A 29 1.76 5.78 3.15
N ALA A 30 2.23 6.43 4.21
CA ALA A 30 1.61 6.31 5.54
C ALA A 30 0.25 7.02 5.65
N ALA A 31 -0.01 8.00 4.78
CA ALA A 31 -1.26 8.76 4.76
C ALA A 31 -2.34 8.15 3.84
N ILE A 32 -1.98 7.19 2.99
CA ILE A 32 -2.88 6.43 2.10
C ILE A 32 -3.45 5.23 2.86
#